data_AF-A0A944XZR2-F1
#
_entry.id   AF-A0A944XZR2-F1
#
_cell.length_a   1.000
_cell.length_b   1.000
_cell.length_c   1.000
_cell.angle_alpha   90.00
_cell.angle_beta   90.00
_cell.angle_gamma   90.00
#
_symmetry.space_group_name_H-M   'P 1'
#
loop_
_entity.id
_entity.type
_entity.pdbx_description
1 polymer ?
#
loop_
_entity_poly.entity_id
_entity_poly.type
_entity_poly.pdbx_seq_one_letter_code
_entity_poly.pdbx_strand_id
1 'polypeptide(L)'
;MYTTHRTLCQPDRQFDVVYTGVGAICWLPDIKRWAEVVTGFLKPGGTFYILEGDPLMWSVSDEGHGDKIVIDWPYFESAEPLGYEEMTSYAGSGTIEHTKQYNFSDGLGETINALIQAGLVIDFVHEHKVVHWQGNPILVPAENGLWKCPTVKKISCR
;
A
#
# COMPACT_ATOMS: atom_id res chain seq x y z
N MET A 1 1.93 17.22 -25.01
CA MET A 1 1.41 18.36 -24.23
C MET A 1 0.11 17.89 -23.60
N TYR A 2 0.19 17.22 -22.44
CA TYR A 2 -0.98 16.69 -21.76
C TYR A 2 -1.44 17.71 -20.74
N THR A 3 -2.59 18.31 -21.01
CA THR A 3 -3.29 19.22 -20.10
C THR A 3 -3.81 18.39 -18.93
N THR A 4 -3.33 18.67 -17.72
CA THR A 4 -3.85 18.12 -16.47
C THR A 4 -5.31 18.55 -16.30
N HIS A 5 -6.25 17.63 -16.52
CA HIS A 5 -7.63 17.83 -16.12
C HIS A 5 -7.73 17.82 -14.60
N ARG A 6 -7.64 19.02 -14.01
CA ARG A 6 -7.97 19.29 -12.60
C ARG A 6 -9.49 19.25 -12.48
N THR A 7 -10.08 18.05 -12.46
CA THR A 7 -11.52 17.91 -12.20
C THR A 7 -11.76 16.65 -11.38
N LEU A 8 -11.62 16.78 -10.06
CA LEU A 8 -12.28 15.87 -9.14
C LEU A 8 -13.78 16.00 -9.41
N CYS A 9 -14.49 14.88 -9.55
CA CYS A 9 -15.86 14.85 -10.07
C CYS A 9 -16.89 15.60 -9.19
N GLN A 10 -16.53 16.06 -7.98
CA GLN A 10 -17.30 17.00 -7.16
C GLN A 10 -16.36 17.85 -6.28
N PRO A 11 -15.86 19.02 -6.75
CA PRO A 11 -14.90 19.83 -5.99
C PRO A 11 -15.50 20.47 -4.72
N ASP A 12 -16.83 20.54 -4.62
CA ASP A 12 -17.51 21.24 -3.51
C ASP A 12 -18.06 20.30 -2.43
N ARG A 13 -17.97 18.97 -2.63
CA ARG A 13 -18.55 18.02 -1.69
C ARG A 13 -17.47 17.51 -0.73
N GLN A 14 -17.61 17.93 0.51
CA GLN A 14 -16.77 17.50 1.62
C GLN A 14 -17.51 16.51 2.54
N PHE A 15 -16.74 15.66 3.20
CA PHE A 15 -17.21 14.58 4.05
C PHE A 15 -16.67 14.73 5.46
N ASP A 16 -17.43 14.22 6.42
CA ASP A 16 -16.99 14.14 7.82
C ASP A 16 -15.94 13.04 8.01
N VAL A 17 -15.97 12.00 7.18
CA VAL A 17 -15.01 10.89 7.16
C VAL A 17 -14.60 10.56 5.74
N VAL A 18 -13.29 10.45 5.50
CA VAL A 18 -12.71 9.89 4.28
C VAL A 18 -11.92 8.63 4.67
N TYR A 19 -12.05 7.57 3.88
CA TYR A 19 -11.41 6.28 4.14
C TYR A 19 -10.71 5.76 2.89
N THR A 20 -9.49 5.25 3.09
CA THR A 20 -8.72 4.51 2.08
C THR A 20 -8.42 3.10 2.61
N GLY A 21 -8.80 2.08 1.84
CA GLY A 21 -8.62 0.67 2.20
C GLY A 21 -7.35 0.04 1.64
N VAL A 22 -7.13 -1.24 1.99
CA VAL A 22 -5.86 -1.97 1.75
C VAL A 22 -5.52 -2.02 0.26
N GLY A 23 -4.28 -1.66 -0.09
CA GLY A 23 -3.72 -1.79 -1.43
C GLY A 23 -4.16 -0.67 -2.36
N ALA A 24 -4.38 0.55 -1.86
CA ALA A 24 -4.90 1.65 -2.65
C ALA A 24 -3.81 2.64 -3.08
N ILE A 25 -2.84 2.95 -2.20
CA ILE A 25 -1.83 3.97 -2.52
C ILE A 25 -0.73 3.45 -3.42
N CYS A 26 -0.46 2.14 -3.42
CA CYS A 26 0.58 1.51 -4.24
C CYS A 26 0.34 1.64 -5.76
N TRP A 27 -0.81 2.15 -6.20
CA TRP A 27 -1.11 2.43 -7.61
C TRP A 27 -0.85 3.89 -8.00
N LEU A 28 -0.37 4.72 -7.07
CA LEU A 28 -0.28 6.17 -7.23
C LEU A 28 1.18 6.63 -7.29
N PRO A 29 1.56 7.46 -8.28
CA PRO A 29 2.95 7.91 -8.47
C PRO A 29 3.38 9.07 -7.58
N ASP A 30 2.47 9.67 -6.83
CA ASP A 30 2.72 10.91 -6.08
C ASP A 30 1.89 10.92 -4.80
N ILE A 31 2.52 10.51 -3.71
CA ILE A 31 1.84 10.37 -2.41
C ILE A 31 1.48 11.74 -1.82
N LYS A 32 2.23 12.79 -2.14
CA LYS A 32 1.92 14.16 -1.70
C LYS A 32 0.66 14.66 -2.37
N ARG A 33 0.56 14.48 -3.69
CA ARG A 33 -0.62 14.87 -4.45
C ARG A 33 -1.85 14.08 -4.02
N TRP A 34 -1.68 12.79 -3.74
CA TRP A 34 -2.73 11.96 -3.15
C TRP A 34 -3.23 12.53 -1.81
N ALA A 35 -2.31 12.87 -0.90
CA ALA A 35 -2.66 13.44 0.40
C ALA A 35 -3.46 14.75 0.26
N GLU A 36 -3.07 15.65 -0.66
CA GLU A 36 -3.82 16.87 -0.97
C GLU A 36 -5.25 16.58 -1.47
N VAL A 37 -5.42 15.54 -2.29
CA VAL A 37 -6.73 15.15 -2.81
C VAL A 37 -7.61 14.65 -1.66
N VAL A 38 -7.08 13.79 -0.80
CA VAL A 38 -7.78 13.26 0.37
C VAL A 38 -8.21 14.40 1.31
N THR A 39 -7.30 15.32 1.65
CA THR A 39 -7.63 16.42 2.56
C THR A 39 -8.59 17.42 1.94
N GLY A 40 -8.58 17.60 0.61
CA GLY A 40 -9.58 18.40 -0.11
C GLY A 40 -11.01 17.90 0.06
N PHE A 41 -11.20 16.60 0.30
CA PHE A 41 -12.52 16.00 0.55
C PHE A 41 -12.97 16.07 2.01
N LEU A 42 -12.13 16.51 2.95
CA LEU A 42 -12.51 16.60 4.36
C LEU A 42 -13.14 17.96 4.69
N LYS A 43 -14.23 17.93 5.47
CA LYS A 43 -14.70 19.11 6.18
C LYS A 43 -13.69 19.51 7.26
N PRO A 44 -13.66 20.78 7.71
CA PRO A 44 -12.90 21.17 8.89
C PRO A 44 -13.26 20.29 10.10
N GLY A 45 -12.25 19.66 10.71
CA GLY A 45 -12.44 18.72 11.83
C GLY A 45 -12.90 17.32 11.43
N GLY A 46 -12.97 17.01 10.13
CA GLY A 46 -13.25 15.65 9.65
C GLY A 46 -12.10 14.68 9.91
N THR A 47 -12.38 13.38 9.80
CA THR A 47 -11.43 12.31 10.06
C THR A 47 -11.02 11.62 8.76
N PHE A 48 -9.71 11.45 8.58
CA PHE A 48 -9.17 10.53 7.58
C PHE A 48 -8.72 9.24 8.27
N TYR A 49 -9.11 8.09 7.72
CA TYR A 49 -8.62 6.79 8.17
C TYR A 49 -8.04 6.02 6.98
N ILE A 50 -6.84 5.47 7.16
CA ILE A 50 -6.18 4.63 6.18
C ILE A 50 -5.88 3.26 6.79
N LEU A 51 -6.19 2.22 6.03
CA LEU A 51 -5.69 0.86 6.25
C LEU A 51 -4.96 0.46 4.98
N GLU A 52 -3.67 0.17 5.06
CA GLU A 52 -2.81 -0.04 3.89
C GLU A 52 -1.85 -1.22 4.12
N GLY A 53 -1.36 -1.83 3.04
CA GLY A 53 -0.27 -2.79 3.10
C GLY A 53 1.04 -2.09 3.48
N ASP A 54 1.79 -2.67 4.41
CA ASP A 54 3.03 -2.06 4.88
C ASP A 54 4.05 -1.96 3.73
N PRO A 55 4.69 -0.79 3.51
CA PRO A 55 5.74 -0.61 2.50
C PRO A 55 6.90 -1.61 2.62
N LEU A 56 7.19 -2.08 3.84
CA LEU A 56 8.17 -3.14 4.04
C LEU A 56 7.71 -4.45 3.41
N MET A 57 6.42 -4.79 3.51
CA MET A 57 5.89 -6.00 2.88
C MET A 57 5.92 -5.92 1.35
N TRP A 58 5.73 -4.72 0.78
CA TRP A 58 5.86 -4.51 -0.67
C TRP A 58 7.29 -4.58 -1.18
N SER A 59 8.28 -4.36 -0.30
CA SER A 59 9.70 -4.41 -0.65
C SER A 59 10.32 -5.81 -0.48
N VAL A 60 9.63 -6.70 0.24
CA VAL A 60 10.02 -8.10 0.42
C VAL A 60 9.70 -8.92 -0.82
N SER A 61 10.65 -9.74 -1.25
CA SER A 61 10.51 -10.70 -2.35
C SER A 61 9.31 -11.62 -2.11
N ASP A 62 8.47 -11.81 -3.11
CA ASP A 62 7.40 -12.80 -3.13
C ASP A 62 7.93 -14.21 -3.49
N GLU A 63 9.21 -14.31 -3.88
CA GLU A 63 9.90 -15.58 -4.13
C GLU A 63 10.38 -16.28 -2.85
N GLY A 64 10.48 -17.60 -2.93
CA GLY A 64 10.96 -18.43 -1.83
C GLY A 64 12.48 -18.47 -1.73
N HIS A 65 13.06 -17.79 -0.74
CA HIS A 65 14.51 -17.78 -0.47
C HIS A 65 14.92 -18.67 0.72
N GLY A 66 14.19 -19.77 0.94
CA GLY A 66 14.41 -20.67 2.06
C GLY A 66 14.02 -20.03 3.40
N ASP A 67 14.99 -19.88 4.31
CA ASP A 67 14.80 -19.28 5.64
C ASP A 67 15.10 -17.77 5.69
N LYS A 68 15.32 -17.15 4.53
CA LYS A 68 15.69 -15.74 4.41
C LYS A 68 14.51 -14.89 3.96
N ILE A 69 14.44 -13.70 4.54
CA ILE A 69 13.71 -12.57 3.96
C ILE A 69 14.68 -11.83 3.04
N VAL A 70 14.31 -11.68 1.77
CA VAL A 70 15.06 -10.91 0.79
C VAL A 70 14.26 -9.65 0.48
N ILE A 71 14.95 -8.51 0.46
CA ILE A 71 14.40 -7.22 0.02
C ILE A 71 15.04 -6.95 -1.35
N ASP A 72 14.24 -7.07 -2.41
CA ASP A 72 14.65 -6.91 -3.81
C ASP A 72 13.79 -5.89 -4.56
N TRP A 73 12.67 -5.48 -3.96
CA TRP A 73 11.82 -4.40 -4.46
C TRP A 73 12.14 -3.07 -3.75
N PRO A 74 12.07 -1.91 -4.45
CA PRO A 74 12.29 -0.61 -3.84
C PRO A 74 11.33 -0.32 -2.67
N TYR A 75 11.85 0.31 -1.62
CA TYR A 75 11.06 0.73 -0.45
C TYR A 75 10.56 2.18 -0.53
N PHE A 76 11.36 3.07 -1.12
CA PHE A 76 11.08 4.51 -1.19
C PHE A 76 10.41 4.89 -2.51
N GLU A 77 9.70 6.02 -2.50
CA GLU A 77 9.07 6.63 -3.66
C GLU A 77 10.03 6.79 -4.84
N SER A 78 9.58 6.33 -6.02
CA SER A 78 10.29 6.48 -7.29
C SER A 78 9.37 7.04 -8.36
N ALA A 79 9.89 7.95 -9.18
CA ALA A 79 9.14 8.52 -10.30
C ALA A 79 8.76 7.48 -11.36
N GLU A 80 9.60 6.46 -11.55
CA GLU A 80 9.33 5.35 -12.45
C GLU A 80 8.54 4.27 -11.72
N PRO A 81 7.47 3.73 -12.34
CA PRO A 81 6.71 2.64 -11.75
C PRO A 81 7.47 1.32 -11.79
N LEU A 82 7.15 0.44 -10.85
CA LEU A 82 7.48 -0.97 -10.86
C LEU A 82 6.49 -1.71 -11.77
N GLY A 83 6.94 -2.02 -12.98
CA GLY A 83 6.15 -2.76 -13.95
C GLY A 83 6.37 -4.27 -13.84
N TYR A 84 5.30 -5.04 -13.70
CA TYR A 84 5.34 -6.51 -13.75
C TYR A 84 4.15 -7.06 -14.55
N GLU A 85 4.27 -8.32 -14.98
CA GLU A 85 3.21 -9.02 -15.70
C GLU A 85 2.54 -10.04 -14.78
N GLU A 86 1.22 -9.92 -14.63
CA GLU A 86 0.41 -10.88 -13.88
C GLU A 86 -0.76 -11.34 -14.75
N MET A 87 -0.94 -12.66 -14.85
CA MET A 87 -2.01 -13.26 -15.67
C MET A 87 -3.38 -13.25 -14.97
N THR A 88 -3.38 -12.93 -13.67
CA THR A 88 -4.54 -12.90 -12.80
C THR A 88 -4.76 -11.51 -12.23
N SER A 89 -5.99 -11.20 -11.86
CA SER A 89 -6.30 -10.02 -11.06
C SER A 89 -6.05 -10.32 -9.58
N TYR A 90 -5.76 -9.29 -8.78
CA TYR A 90 -5.74 -9.37 -7.32
C TYR A 90 -7.04 -9.95 -6.71
N ALA A 91 -8.15 -9.93 -7.45
CA ALA A 91 -9.41 -10.57 -7.06
C ALA A 91 -9.41 -12.11 -7.18
N GLY A 92 -8.33 -12.71 -7.69
CA GLY A 92 -8.07 -14.16 -7.68
C GLY A 92 -8.90 -15.00 -8.65
N SER A 93 -9.88 -14.44 -9.36
CA SER A 93 -10.70 -15.17 -10.33
C SER A 93 -10.60 -14.60 -11.74
N GLY A 94 -10.14 -15.42 -12.68
CA GLY A 94 -10.13 -15.12 -14.12
C GLY A 94 -8.75 -14.75 -14.67
N THR A 95 -8.60 -14.93 -15.98
CA THR A 95 -7.44 -14.47 -16.74
C THR A 95 -7.69 -13.06 -17.28
N ILE A 96 -6.71 -12.18 -17.19
CA ILE A 96 -6.79 -10.82 -17.75
C ILE A 96 -6.08 -10.75 -19.11
N GLU A 97 -6.65 -10.01 -20.05
CA GLU A 97 -6.07 -9.80 -21.40
C GLU A 97 -4.91 -8.78 -21.36
N HIS A 98 -4.97 -7.81 -20.43
CA HIS A 98 -3.92 -6.83 -20.20
C HIS A 98 -3.22 -7.15 -18.87
N THR A 99 -2.06 -7.80 -18.99
CA THR A 99 -1.34 -8.42 -17.88
C THR A 99 -0.34 -7.48 -17.22
N LYS A 100 0.04 -6.41 -17.90
CA LYS A 100 1.02 -5.45 -17.39
C LYS A 100 0.39 -4.55 -16.34
N GLN A 101 0.93 -4.59 -15.14
CA GLN A 101 0.54 -3.77 -14.00
C GLN A 101 1.70 -2.87 -13.59
N TYR A 102 1.38 -1.77 -12.91
CA TYR A 102 2.35 -0.79 -12.44
C TYR A 102 2.03 -0.44 -11.00
N ASN A 103 3.03 -0.64 -10.13
CA ASN A 103 2.98 -0.21 -8.75
C ASN A 103 4.02 0.87 -8.48
N PHE A 104 3.80 1.60 -7.40
CA PHE A 104 4.70 2.57 -6.82
C PHE A 104 4.92 2.16 -5.37
N SER A 105 6.16 2.30 -4.92
CA SER A 105 6.50 2.14 -3.52
C SER A 105 6.36 3.49 -2.85
N ASP A 106 5.75 3.53 -1.66
CA ASP A 106 5.69 4.74 -0.85
C ASP A 106 6.20 4.38 0.53
N GLY A 107 7.32 4.96 0.97
CA GLY A 107 7.85 4.69 2.30
C GLY A 107 6.88 5.10 3.39
N LEU A 108 6.91 4.42 4.55
CA LEU A 108 6.03 4.74 5.67
C LEU A 108 6.20 6.21 6.12
N GLY A 109 7.45 6.67 6.18
CA GLY A 109 7.77 8.06 6.50
C GLY A 109 7.31 9.05 5.43
N GLU A 110 7.34 8.68 4.15
CA GLU A 110 6.87 9.53 3.05
C GLU A 110 5.36 9.70 3.12
N THR A 111 4.63 8.61 3.34
CA THR A 111 3.18 8.60 3.52
C THR A 111 2.76 9.43 4.73
N ILE A 112 3.35 9.20 5.90
CA ILE A 112 3.03 9.94 7.13
C ILE A 112 3.30 11.44 6.95
N ASN A 113 4.47 11.80 6.39
CA ASN A 113 4.83 13.20 6.21
C ASN A 113 3.99 13.88 5.13
N ALA A 114 3.56 13.17 4.07
CA ALA A 114 2.66 13.71 3.07
C ALA A 114 1.31 14.11 3.70
N LEU A 115 0.75 13.27 4.56
CA LEU A 115 -0.49 13.56 5.30
C LEU A 115 -0.32 14.76 6.24
N ILE A 116 0.79 14.83 6.98
CA ILE A 116 1.11 15.98 7.85
C ILE A 116 1.24 17.27 7.03
N GLN A 117 1.97 17.23 5.91
CA GLN A 117 2.17 18.40 5.04
C GLN A 117 0.86 18.83 4.36
N ALA A 118 -0.06 17.90 4.12
CA ALA A 118 -1.41 18.19 3.62
C ALA A 118 -2.34 18.79 4.69
N GLY A 119 -1.87 18.98 5.93
CA GLY A 119 -2.58 19.66 7.01
C GLY A 119 -3.29 18.74 8.00
N LEU A 120 -3.08 17.43 7.94
CA LEU A 120 -3.62 16.50 8.94
C LEU A 120 -2.76 16.46 10.20
N VAL A 121 -3.42 16.19 11.32
CA VAL A 121 -2.78 15.85 12.58
C VAL A 121 -2.90 14.34 12.75
N ILE A 122 -1.78 13.67 13.03
CA ILE A 122 -1.75 12.22 13.21
C ILE A 122 -2.13 11.89 14.66
N ASP A 123 -3.27 11.23 14.83
CA ASP A 123 -3.71 10.75 16.14
C ASP A 123 -3.02 9.43 16.53
N PHE A 124 -2.87 8.51 15.58
CA PHE A 124 -2.18 7.23 15.79
C PHE A 124 -1.65 6.63 14.49
N VAL A 125 -0.69 5.72 14.64
CA VAL A 125 -0.23 4.81 13.60
C VAL A 125 -0.16 3.43 14.24
N HIS A 126 -0.77 2.42 13.61
CA HIS A 126 -0.78 1.04 14.11
C HIS A 126 -0.23 0.10 13.05
N GLU A 127 0.75 -0.71 13.43
CA GLU A 127 1.26 -1.82 12.62
C GLU A 127 0.57 -3.13 13.02
N HIS A 128 0.06 -3.85 12.03
CA HIS A 128 -0.64 -5.11 12.24
C HIS A 128 0.29 -6.30 12.03
N LYS A 129 0.16 -7.33 12.89
CA LYS A 129 0.96 -8.57 12.81
C LYS A 129 0.46 -9.56 11.75
N VAL A 130 -0.58 -9.17 11.01
CA VAL A 130 -1.33 -10.04 10.10
C VAL A 130 -1.68 -9.28 8.83
N VAL A 131 -1.75 -9.98 7.70
CA VAL A 131 -2.05 -9.41 6.38
C VAL A 131 -3.06 -10.32 5.64
N HIS A 132 -3.78 -9.78 4.67
CA HIS A 132 -4.87 -10.48 3.96
C HIS A 132 -4.44 -11.46 2.85
N TRP A 133 -3.14 -11.49 2.50
CA TRP A 133 -2.60 -12.34 1.44
C TRP A 133 -1.28 -12.99 1.88
N GLN A 134 -0.84 -14.05 1.19
CA GLN A 134 0.46 -14.67 1.45
C GLN A 134 1.57 -13.92 0.71
N GLY A 135 1.99 -12.75 1.23
CA GLY A 135 2.98 -11.89 0.59
C GLY A 135 4.41 -12.46 0.52
N ASN A 136 4.71 -13.54 1.25
CA ASN A 136 5.97 -14.27 1.13
C ASN A 136 5.74 -15.75 1.53
N PRO A 137 6.40 -16.73 0.89
CA PRO A 137 6.25 -18.15 1.21
C PRO A 137 6.55 -18.53 2.68
N ILE A 138 7.33 -17.71 3.41
CA ILE A 138 7.63 -17.94 4.84
C ILE A 138 6.45 -17.61 5.76
N LEU A 139 5.48 -16.81 5.29
CA LEU A 139 4.32 -16.47 6.08
C LEU A 139 3.48 -17.72 6.33
N VAL A 140 2.97 -17.83 7.55
CA VAL A 140 2.13 -18.94 7.98
C VAL A 140 0.68 -18.47 8.15
N PRO A 141 -0.31 -19.34 7.92
CA PRO A 141 -1.70 -19.00 8.18
C PRO A 141 -1.93 -18.55 9.63
N ALA A 142 -2.79 -17.54 9.78
CA ALA A 142 -3.34 -17.05 11.03
C ALA A 142 -4.86 -17.31 11.06
N GLU A 143 -5.55 -16.73 12.04
CA GLU A 143 -7.01 -16.82 12.13
C GLU A 143 -7.69 -16.01 11.00
N ASN A 144 -8.94 -16.36 10.67
CA ASN A 144 -9.80 -15.63 9.73
C ASN A 144 -9.22 -15.46 8.30
N GLY A 145 -8.41 -16.42 7.83
CA GLY A 145 -7.83 -16.38 6.48
C GLY A 145 -6.68 -15.39 6.32
N LEU A 146 -6.15 -14.86 7.42
CA LEU A 146 -5.00 -13.95 7.43
C LEU A 146 -3.68 -14.72 7.45
N TRP A 147 -2.58 -14.00 7.20
CA TRP A 147 -1.22 -14.51 7.17
C TRP A 147 -0.34 -13.73 8.14
N LYS A 148 0.65 -14.39 8.77
CA LYS A 148 1.57 -13.75 9.71
C LYS A 148 2.99 -14.28 9.59
N CYS A 149 3.95 -13.48 10.06
CA CYS A 149 5.31 -13.96 10.25
C CYS A 149 5.37 -15.09 11.29
N PRO A 150 6.20 -16.13 11.08
CA PRO A 150 6.38 -17.18 12.06
C PRO A 150 7.02 -16.63 13.34
N THR A 151 6.47 -16.99 14.50
CA THR A 151 6.91 -16.51 15.82
C THR A 151 8.15 -17.22 16.36
N VAL A 152 8.60 -18.29 15.70
CA VAL A 152 9.77 -19.08 16.10
C VAL A 152 10.73 -19.16 14.92
N LYS A 153 11.94 -18.65 15.10
CA LYS A 153 13.03 -18.85 14.14
C LYS A 153 13.47 -20.31 14.22
N LYS A 154 13.19 -21.11 13.18
CA LYS A 154 13.82 -22.43 13.05
C LYS A 154 15.29 -22.19 12.74
N ILE A 155 16.14 -22.24 13.77
CA ILE A 155 17.59 -22.24 13.57
C ILE A 155 17.93 -23.61 12.98
N SER A 156 18.27 -23.66 11.69
CA SER A 156 18.89 -24.85 11.13
C SER A 156 20.32 -24.90 11.68
N CYS A 157 20.59 -25.85 12.57
CA CYS A 157 21.97 -26.20 12.92
C CYS A 157 22.61 -26.79 11.65
N ARG A 158 23.61 -26.11 11.11
CA ARG A 158 24.54 -26.68 10.13
C ARG A 158 25.70 -27.34 10.85
#